data_AF-A0A1F4YD42-F1
#
_entry.id   AF-A0A1F4YD42-F1
#
_cell.length_a   1.000
_cell.length_b   1.000
_cell.length_c   1.000
_cell.angle_alpha   90.00
_cell.angle_beta   90.00
_cell.angle_gamma   90.00
#
_symmetry.space_group_name_H-M   'P 1'
#
loop_
_entity.id
_entity.type
_entity.pdbx_description
1 polymer ?
#
loop_
_entity_poly.entity_id
_entity_poly.type
_entity_poly.pdbx_seq_one_letter_code
_entity_poly.pdbx_strand_id
1 'polypeptide(L)'
;MSSEEEKYYVISETGFGGRLFRMAERYIEKGGEVKKTASNSRSADNAYLSLTTRESPSGKLYTVSARSSKRVNVALLQPSDDADFVNFAESRTPQNGKINPAEIPITASDPVEFTLSILARIIAEQETETPLALFSKVIERESVFPTQNLPEIIRRAQMRQQQNQQFKFACFACLDFKCVVQNNRPFYYLGQEENRLETPRLYRKTQTLTSALSQTGIAYNLDILLADNDPFDIYSEWLTNSDQKSAISHYAARLRQKLGNISPSVGLKLWSEVQSPYQAQYYQDFNAAYTSLDLLVGEDYIQSSIRRRLAYFDKLGIKTDAEIIRICDLTAKRNVSLYAAQGPILNKEYDALIISDPDPTRLGKIQSLLCPDLPIWYPYSG
;
A
#
# COMPACT_ATOMS: atom_id res chain seq x y z
N MET A 1 -1.11 -29.94 52.05
CA MET A 1 -1.37 -28.48 51.98
C MET A 1 -1.33 -28.13 50.51
N SER A 2 -2.50 -27.94 49.88
CA SER A 2 -2.59 -27.56 48.47
C SER A 2 -2.07 -26.13 48.32
N SER A 3 -1.06 -25.94 47.46
CA SER A 3 -0.71 -24.61 46.96
C SER A 3 -1.91 -24.10 46.17
N GLU A 4 -2.64 -23.12 46.70
CA GLU A 4 -3.60 -22.37 45.88
C GLU A 4 -2.80 -21.72 44.76
N GLU A 5 -2.98 -22.20 43.53
CA GLU A 5 -2.38 -21.60 42.34
C GLU A 5 -2.87 -20.16 42.22
N GLU A 6 -1.96 -19.19 42.21
CA GLU A 6 -2.29 -17.80 41.98
C GLU A 6 -2.99 -17.64 40.62
N LYS A 7 -4.15 -17.00 40.62
CA LYS A 7 -4.96 -16.77 39.42
C LYS A 7 -4.78 -15.36 38.89
N TYR A 8 -4.62 -15.22 37.58
CA TYR A 8 -4.41 -13.94 36.90
C TYR A 8 -5.39 -13.77 35.73
N TYR A 9 -5.90 -12.56 35.55
CA TYR A 9 -6.71 -12.13 34.41
C TYR A 9 -5.84 -11.39 33.40
N VAL A 10 -5.78 -11.85 32.14
CA VAL A 10 -5.08 -11.12 31.08
C VAL A 10 -5.92 -9.94 30.62
N ILE A 11 -5.45 -8.73 30.93
CA ILE A 11 -6.16 -7.48 30.66
C ILE A 11 -5.73 -6.85 29.33
N SER A 12 -4.49 -7.11 28.90
CA SER A 12 -3.97 -6.69 27.61
C SER A 12 -2.70 -7.46 27.25
N GLU A 13 -2.54 -7.85 25.99
CA GLU A 13 -1.31 -8.46 25.45
C GLU A 13 -0.49 -7.49 24.57
N THR A 14 -1.04 -6.31 24.26
CA THR A 14 -0.48 -5.40 23.24
C THR A 14 -0.24 -3.97 23.71
N GLY A 15 -0.58 -3.62 24.98
CA GLY A 15 -0.34 -2.28 25.51
C GLY A 15 -1.24 -1.83 26.66
N PHE A 16 -0.89 -0.70 27.28
CA PHE A 16 -1.53 -0.17 28.50
C PHE A 16 -2.63 0.89 28.23
N GLY A 17 -3.27 0.86 27.06
CA GLY A 17 -4.22 1.91 26.63
C GLY A 17 -5.69 1.51 26.62
N GLY A 18 -5.99 0.20 26.73
CA GLY A 18 -7.31 -0.37 26.42
C GLY A 18 -8.37 -0.14 27.51
N ARG A 19 -9.65 -0.33 27.13
CA ARG A 19 -10.81 -0.21 28.04
C ARG A 19 -10.68 -1.14 29.26
N LEU A 20 -10.23 -2.38 29.03
CA LEU A 20 -10.03 -3.37 30.09
C LEU A 20 -8.91 -2.96 31.04
N PHE A 21 -7.80 -2.41 30.53
CA PHE A 21 -6.71 -1.89 31.35
C PHE A 21 -7.17 -0.77 32.27
N ARG A 22 -7.91 0.21 31.73
CA ARG A 22 -8.48 1.31 32.52
C ARG A 22 -9.50 0.81 33.55
N MET A 23 -10.23 -0.25 33.25
CA MET A 23 -11.16 -0.87 34.19
C MET A 23 -10.41 -1.54 35.36
N ALA A 24 -9.35 -2.28 35.06
CA ALA A 24 -8.50 -2.90 36.07
C ALA A 24 -7.80 -1.86 36.96
N GLU A 25 -7.30 -0.76 36.40
CA GLU A 25 -6.74 0.36 37.18
C GLU A 25 -7.76 0.91 38.18
N ARG A 26 -8.98 1.19 37.71
CA ARG A 26 -10.07 1.69 38.56
C ARG A 26 -10.51 0.68 39.63
N TYR A 27 -10.43 -0.61 39.34
CA TYR A 27 -10.75 -1.66 40.30
C TYR A 27 -9.75 -1.65 41.46
N ILE A 28 -8.45 -1.61 41.16
CA ILE A 28 -7.38 -1.49 42.17
C ILE A 28 -7.52 -0.20 42.97
N GLU A 29 -7.77 0.93 42.31
CA GLU A 29 -7.95 2.23 42.99
C GLU A 29 -9.18 2.28 43.91
N LYS A 30 -10.25 1.54 43.59
CA LYS A 30 -11.45 1.44 44.45
C LYS A 30 -11.14 0.74 45.78
N GLY A 31 -10.15 -0.15 45.81
CA GLY A 31 -9.79 -0.94 46.98
C GLY A 31 -9.16 -0.15 48.13
N GLY A 32 -8.69 1.07 47.88
CA GLY A 32 -8.08 1.94 48.88
C GLY A 32 -6.68 2.41 48.47
N GLU A 33 -5.79 2.57 49.47
CA GLU A 33 -4.42 3.04 49.23
C GLU A 33 -3.66 2.05 48.33
N VAL A 34 -3.08 2.57 47.25
CA VAL A 34 -2.37 1.76 46.25
C VAL A 34 -0.87 1.83 46.49
N LYS A 35 -0.28 0.67 46.81
CA LYS A 35 1.17 0.50 46.88
C LYS A 35 1.72 0.17 45.50
N LYS A 36 2.66 0.99 45.00
CA LYS A 36 3.32 0.78 43.72
C LYS A 36 4.74 0.27 43.93
N THR A 37 5.07 -0.87 43.32
CA THR A 37 6.43 -1.40 43.25
C THR A 37 6.87 -1.53 41.80
N ALA A 38 8.16 -1.39 41.54
CA ALA A 38 8.74 -1.58 40.22
C ALA A 38 10.06 -2.34 40.34
N SER A 39 10.28 -3.27 39.43
CA SER A 39 11.53 -4.01 39.30
C SER A 39 11.91 -4.10 37.83
N ASN A 40 13.22 -4.16 37.58
CA ASN A 40 13.76 -4.40 36.25
C ASN A 40 14.71 -5.59 36.33
N SER A 41 14.71 -6.44 35.32
CA SER A 41 15.58 -7.60 35.23
C SER A 41 15.97 -7.87 33.77
N ARG A 42 16.83 -8.86 33.56
CA ARG A 42 17.07 -9.45 32.24
C ARG A 42 16.68 -10.91 32.26
N SER A 43 16.04 -11.39 31.19
CA SER A 43 15.79 -12.82 30.99
C SER A 43 17.06 -13.57 30.60
N ALA A 44 17.01 -14.90 30.64
CA ALA A 44 18.09 -15.78 30.16
C ALA A 44 18.47 -15.49 28.69
N ASP A 45 17.50 -15.10 27.86
CA ASP A 45 17.68 -14.71 26.45
C ASP A 45 18.05 -13.24 26.27
N ASN A 46 18.56 -12.59 27.33
CA ASN A 46 19.04 -11.20 27.32
C ASN A 46 17.95 -10.15 27.00
N ALA A 47 16.65 -10.51 27.12
CA ALA A 47 15.56 -9.54 26.99
C ALA A 47 15.49 -8.67 28.25
N TYR A 48 15.40 -7.35 28.06
CA TYR A 48 15.16 -6.41 29.14
C TYR A 48 13.70 -6.53 29.61
N LEU A 49 13.51 -6.67 30.91
CA LEU A 49 12.20 -6.82 31.54
C LEU A 49 11.97 -5.67 32.52
N SER A 50 10.78 -5.10 32.49
CA SER A 50 10.28 -4.11 33.45
C SER A 50 8.94 -4.60 33.99
N LEU A 51 8.87 -4.86 35.28
CA LEU A 51 7.65 -5.22 35.99
C LEU A 51 7.25 -4.06 36.90
N THR A 52 6.00 -3.63 36.81
CA THR A 52 5.40 -2.70 37.77
C THR A 52 4.15 -3.35 38.34
N THR A 53 4.07 -3.39 39.66
CA THR A 53 2.91 -3.91 40.39
C THR A 53 2.22 -2.77 41.12
N ARG A 54 0.89 -2.68 40.98
CA ARG A 54 0.03 -1.83 41.79
C ARG A 54 -0.83 -2.73 42.67
N GLU A 55 -0.68 -2.61 43.97
CA GLU A 55 -1.34 -3.46 44.96
C GLU A 55 -2.27 -2.62 45.83
N SER A 56 -3.46 -3.15 46.09
CA SER A 56 -4.49 -2.59 46.97
C SER A 56 -5.20 -3.73 47.70
N PRO A 57 -6.05 -3.45 48.70
CA PRO A 57 -6.90 -4.47 49.30
C PRO A 57 -7.78 -5.24 48.29
N SER A 58 -8.17 -4.61 47.18
CA SER A 58 -8.96 -5.25 46.11
C SER A 58 -8.15 -6.17 45.20
N GLY A 59 -6.81 -6.13 45.24
CA GLY A 59 -5.96 -7.03 44.47
C GLY A 59 -4.67 -6.38 43.97
N LYS A 60 -4.05 -7.02 42.98
CA LYS A 60 -2.79 -6.62 42.35
C LYS A 60 -2.92 -6.50 40.83
N LEU A 61 -2.47 -5.39 40.27
CA LEU A 61 -2.32 -5.20 38.83
C LEU A 61 -0.83 -5.22 38.47
N TYR A 62 -0.43 -6.19 37.68
CA TYR A 62 0.91 -6.35 37.13
C TYR A 62 0.95 -5.75 35.73
N THR A 63 1.99 -4.98 35.45
CA THR A 63 2.30 -4.45 34.12
C THR A 63 3.72 -4.85 33.78
N VAL A 64 3.85 -5.70 32.78
CA VAL A 64 5.12 -6.28 32.37
C VAL A 64 5.45 -5.79 30.98
N SER A 65 6.63 -5.22 30.82
CA SER A 65 7.20 -4.85 29.52
C SER A 65 8.44 -5.69 29.27
N ALA A 66 8.47 -6.43 28.17
CA ALA A 66 9.63 -7.18 27.73
C ALA A 66 10.18 -6.59 26.42
N ARG A 67 11.50 -6.45 26.33
CA ARG A 67 12.19 -5.92 25.15
C ARG A 67 13.46 -6.70 24.82
N SER A 68 13.48 -7.32 23.65
CA SER A 68 14.69 -7.82 22.99
C SER A 68 14.87 -7.04 21.67
N SER A 69 14.85 -7.71 20.51
CA SER A 69 14.68 -7.10 19.18
C SER A 69 13.28 -6.50 18.97
N LYS A 70 12.29 -6.97 19.72
CA LYS A 70 10.89 -6.51 19.73
C LYS A 70 10.45 -6.10 21.13
N ARG A 71 9.30 -5.44 21.23
CA ARG A 71 8.69 -5.01 22.49
C ARG A 71 7.29 -5.59 22.65
N VAL A 72 7.02 -6.14 23.83
CA VAL A 72 5.70 -6.63 24.25
C VAL A 72 5.34 -5.95 25.57
N ASN A 73 4.06 -5.64 25.74
CA ASN A 73 3.52 -5.03 26.97
C ASN A 73 2.27 -5.81 27.38
N VAL A 74 2.34 -6.47 28.52
CA VAL A 74 1.25 -7.30 29.05
C VAL A 74 0.77 -6.70 30.37
N ALA A 75 -0.55 -6.67 30.56
CA ALA A 75 -1.17 -6.30 31.83
C ALA A 75 -1.98 -7.46 32.37
N LEU A 76 -1.73 -7.83 33.64
CA LEU A 76 -2.41 -8.93 34.33
C LEU A 76 -3.01 -8.42 35.64
N LEU A 77 -4.26 -8.79 35.93
CA LEU A 77 -4.94 -8.44 37.18
C LEU A 77 -5.14 -9.70 38.03
N GLN A 78 -4.81 -9.61 39.31
CA GLN A 78 -5.09 -10.62 40.33
C GLN A 78 -6.03 -9.98 41.36
N PRO A 79 -7.35 -10.16 41.25
CA PRO A 79 -8.26 -9.67 42.27
C PRO A 79 -8.08 -10.45 43.58
N SER A 80 -8.36 -9.81 44.71
CA SER A 80 -8.42 -10.50 46.01
C SER A 80 -9.70 -11.34 46.15
N ASP A 81 -10.76 -10.98 45.42
CA ASP A 81 -12.05 -11.67 45.36
C ASP A 81 -12.60 -11.60 43.92
N ASP A 82 -12.67 -12.75 43.26
CA ASP A 82 -13.17 -12.88 41.88
C ASP A 82 -14.61 -12.40 41.74
N ALA A 83 -15.47 -12.64 42.73
CA ALA A 83 -16.89 -12.28 42.68
C ALA A 83 -17.08 -10.75 42.78
N ASP A 84 -16.30 -10.08 43.63
CA ASP A 84 -16.30 -8.61 43.70
C ASP A 84 -15.82 -7.97 42.39
N PHE A 85 -14.80 -8.55 41.75
CA PHE A 85 -14.33 -8.06 40.45
C PHE A 85 -15.39 -8.21 39.35
N VAL A 86 -16.06 -9.36 39.26
CA VAL A 86 -17.16 -9.59 38.30
C VAL A 86 -18.29 -8.57 38.52
N ASN A 87 -18.74 -8.40 39.76
CA ASN A 87 -19.77 -7.42 40.11
C ASN A 87 -19.34 -5.98 39.75
N PHE A 88 -18.07 -5.63 39.99
CA PHE A 88 -17.53 -4.32 39.62
C PHE A 88 -17.55 -4.10 38.10
N ALA A 89 -17.16 -5.10 37.31
CA ALA A 89 -17.17 -5.04 35.85
C ALA A 89 -18.59 -4.86 35.29
N GLU A 90 -19.56 -5.59 35.85
CA GLU A 90 -20.98 -5.52 35.48
C GLU A 90 -21.60 -4.15 35.82
N SER A 91 -21.34 -3.60 37.02
CA SER A 91 -21.91 -2.34 37.49
C SER A 91 -21.54 -1.10 36.64
N ARG A 92 -20.44 -1.17 35.89
CA ARG A 92 -19.89 -0.05 35.09
C ARG A 92 -20.29 -0.11 33.61
N THR A 93 -21.07 -1.11 33.18
CA THR A 93 -21.54 -1.23 31.79
C THR A 93 -23.02 -1.70 31.72
N PRO A 94 -24.02 -0.79 31.74
CA PRO A 94 -25.42 -1.18 31.65
C PRO A 94 -25.82 -1.60 30.22
N GLN A 95 -26.63 -2.65 30.16
CA GLN A 95 -27.14 -3.40 29.01
C GLN A 95 -27.68 -2.58 27.83
N ASN A 96 -27.14 -2.84 26.64
CA ASN A 96 -27.91 -3.01 25.41
C ASN A 96 -27.08 -3.88 24.45
N GLY A 97 -27.37 -5.18 24.47
CA GLY A 97 -26.60 -6.22 23.80
C GLY A 97 -25.79 -7.03 24.80
N LYS A 98 -26.05 -8.33 24.88
CA LYS A 98 -25.33 -9.30 25.72
C LYS A 98 -23.82 -9.10 25.56
N ILE A 99 -23.19 -8.47 26.54
CA ILE A 99 -21.78 -8.71 26.80
C ILE A 99 -21.80 -10.06 27.51
N ASN A 100 -21.48 -11.14 26.78
CA ASN A 100 -21.05 -12.34 27.45
C ASN A 100 -19.94 -11.89 28.39
N PRO A 101 -20.02 -12.19 29.71
CA PRO A 101 -18.86 -12.00 30.56
C PRO A 101 -17.71 -12.65 29.78
N ALA A 102 -16.65 -11.88 29.53
CA ALA A 102 -15.47 -12.52 29.03
C ALA A 102 -15.15 -13.57 30.11
N GLU A 103 -15.47 -14.83 29.84
CA GLU A 103 -14.71 -15.93 30.37
C GLU A 103 -13.29 -15.55 29.94
N ILE A 104 -12.52 -15.03 30.89
CA ILE A 104 -11.10 -14.79 30.72
C ILE A 104 -10.50 -16.04 31.33
N PRO A 105 -10.36 -17.16 30.57
CA PRO A 105 -9.73 -18.31 31.14
C PRO A 105 -8.23 -18.00 31.16
N ILE A 106 -7.61 -18.13 32.33
CA ILE A 106 -6.45 -19.00 32.52
C ILE A 106 -5.98 -18.88 33.97
N THR A 107 -5.71 -20.05 34.54
CA THR A 107 -5.03 -20.28 35.80
C THR A 107 -3.59 -20.72 35.53
N ALA A 108 -2.66 -20.30 36.39
CA ALA A 108 -1.25 -20.71 36.48
C ALA A 108 -0.31 -20.28 35.33
N SER A 109 0.30 -19.10 35.46
CA SER A 109 1.64 -18.75 34.92
C SER A 109 2.15 -17.49 35.64
N ASP A 110 3.44 -17.42 35.96
CA ASP A 110 4.05 -16.19 36.50
C ASP A 110 3.94 -15.03 35.48
N PRO A 111 3.64 -13.78 35.91
CA PRO A 111 3.49 -12.64 35.01
C PRO A 111 4.66 -12.41 34.04
N VAL A 112 5.89 -12.67 34.48
CA VAL A 112 7.09 -12.54 33.68
C VAL A 112 7.19 -13.69 32.67
N GLU A 113 6.96 -14.92 33.10
CA GLU A 113 6.98 -16.10 32.22
C GLU A 113 5.93 -16.00 31.09
N PHE A 114 4.71 -15.56 31.43
CA PHE A 114 3.66 -15.33 30.44
C PHE A 114 4.03 -14.22 29.45
N THR A 115 4.67 -13.14 29.91
CA THR A 115 5.12 -12.07 29.01
C THR A 115 6.25 -12.53 28.10
N LEU A 116 7.17 -13.36 28.62
CA LEU A 116 8.25 -13.97 27.84
C LEU A 116 7.71 -14.96 26.80
N SER A 117 6.66 -15.74 27.11
CA SER A 117 6.05 -16.66 26.15
C SER A 117 5.36 -15.92 24.98
N ILE A 118 4.69 -14.79 25.26
CA ILE A 118 4.13 -13.92 24.21
C ILE A 118 5.25 -13.31 23.35
N LEU A 119 6.34 -12.85 23.97
CA LEU A 119 7.49 -12.33 23.25
C LEU A 119 8.12 -13.41 22.35
N ALA A 120 8.30 -14.62 22.86
CA ALA A 120 8.82 -15.76 22.09
C ALA A 120 7.89 -16.13 20.92
N ARG A 121 6.58 -16.15 21.14
CA ARG A 121 5.59 -16.37 20.07
C ARG A 121 5.70 -15.31 18.97
N ILE A 122 5.76 -14.03 19.32
CA ILE A 122 5.88 -12.92 18.34
C ILE A 122 7.20 -12.99 17.57
N ILE A 123 8.29 -13.40 18.22
CA ILE A 123 9.58 -13.60 17.57
C ILE A 123 9.49 -14.80 16.60
N ALA A 124 8.96 -15.94 17.04
CA ALA A 124 8.82 -17.15 16.24
C ALA A 124 7.87 -17.00 15.04
N GLU A 125 6.77 -16.24 15.19
CA GLU A 125 5.84 -15.92 14.09
C GLU A 125 6.50 -15.08 12.99
N GLN A 126 7.49 -14.24 13.32
CA GLN A 126 8.26 -13.49 12.31
C GLN A 126 9.41 -14.31 11.72
N GLU A 127 9.99 -15.25 12.46
CA GLU A 127 11.10 -16.09 11.99
C GLU A 127 10.66 -17.22 11.05
N THR A 128 9.37 -17.53 10.97
CA THR A 128 8.83 -18.63 10.15
C THR A 128 8.23 -18.20 8.80
N GLU A 129 8.07 -16.90 8.54
CA GLU A 129 7.51 -16.44 7.26
C GLU A 129 8.60 -16.36 6.18
N THR A 130 8.48 -17.24 5.17
CA THR A 130 9.37 -17.22 4.02
C THR A 130 9.35 -15.85 3.32
N PRO A 131 10.44 -15.45 2.63
CA PRO A 131 10.48 -14.20 1.87
C PRO A 131 9.28 -14.00 0.93
N LEU A 132 8.81 -15.08 0.31
CA LEU A 132 7.65 -15.08 -0.57
C LEU A 132 6.33 -14.83 0.17
N ALA A 133 6.18 -15.39 1.38
CA ALA A 133 5.01 -15.15 2.22
C ALA A 133 4.96 -13.68 2.69
N LEU A 134 6.10 -13.13 3.13
CA LEU A 134 6.22 -11.71 3.47
C LEU A 134 5.91 -10.82 2.26
N PHE A 135 6.42 -11.18 1.08
CA PHE A 135 6.15 -10.47 -0.16
C PHE A 135 4.66 -10.45 -0.51
N SER A 136 3.97 -11.60 -0.45
CA SER A 136 2.52 -11.66 -0.67
C SER A 136 1.77 -10.73 0.28
N LYS A 137 2.08 -10.81 1.57
CA LYS A 137 1.45 -9.95 2.59
C LYS A 137 1.70 -8.47 2.32
N VAL A 138 2.90 -8.09 1.87
CA VAL A 138 3.20 -6.70 1.50
C VAL A 138 2.38 -6.26 0.30
N ILE A 139 2.31 -7.06 -0.77
CA ILE A 139 1.51 -6.73 -1.96
C ILE A 139 0.04 -6.51 -1.57
N GLU A 140 -0.54 -7.40 -0.77
CA GLU A 140 -1.93 -7.31 -0.33
C GLU A 140 -2.16 -6.14 0.64
N ARG A 141 -1.33 -6.00 1.67
CA ARG A 141 -1.47 -4.96 2.71
C ARG A 141 -1.34 -3.55 2.14
N GLU A 142 -0.41 -3.35 1.20
CA GLU A 142 -0.12 -2.04 0.66
C GLU A 142 -1.01 -1.66 -0.52
N SER A 143 -1.79 -2.60 -1.07
CA SER A 143 -2.71 -2.33 -2.16
C SER A 143 -3.96 -1.59 -1.67
N VAL A 144 -4.34 -0.53 -2.39
CA VAL A 144 -5.57 0.23 -2.12
C VAL A 144 -6.79 -0.45 -2.77
N PHE A 145 -6.57 -1.15 -3.88
CA PHE A 145 -7.60 -1.88 -4.62
C PHE A 145 -7.20 -3.36 -4.76
N PRO A 146 -8.15 -4.28 -5.05
CA PRO A 146 -7.83 -5.67 -5.31
C PRO A 146 -6.78 -5.81 -6.42
N THR A 147 -5.67 -6.46 -6.11
CA THR A 147 -4.57 -6.72 -7.06
C THR A 147 -5.06 -7.64 -8.19
N GLN A 148 -4.77 -7.25 -9.43
CA GLN A 148 -5.13 -8.04 -10.62
C GLN A 148 -4.07 -9.12 -10.87
N ASN A 149 -4.52 -10.37 -11.02
CA ASN A 149 -3.66 -11.54 -11.21
C ASN A 149 -2.61 -11.71 -10.09
N LEU A 150 -3.01 -11.49 -8.83
CA LEU A 150 -2.15 -11.72 -7.66
C LEU A 150 -1.45 -13.09 -7.68
N PRO A 151 -2.11 -14.23 -8.01
CA PRO A 151 -1.42 -15.51 -8.09
C PRO A 151 -0.23 -15.51 -9.07
N GLU A 152 -0.34 -14.77 -10.17
CA GLU A 152 0.72 -14.65 -11.16
C GLU A 152 1.88 -13.77 -10.65
N ILE A 153 1.59 -12.71 -9.89
CA ILE A 153 2.62 -11.90 -9.19
C ILE A 153 3.45 -12.81 -8.27
N ILE A 154 2.79 -13.62 -7.44
CA ILE A 154 3.46 -14.50 -6.48
C ILE A 154 4.25 -15.59 -7.20
N ARG A 155 3.68 -16.19 -8.25
CA ARG A 155 4.34 -17.20 -9.07
C ARG A 155 5.61 -16.64 -9.73
N ARG A 156 5.55 -15.43 -10.31
CA ARG A 156 6.72 -14.76 -10.90
C ARG A 156 7.76 -14.41 -9.84
N ALA A 157 7.36 -13.95 -8.65
CA ALA A 157 8.29 -13.69 -7.55
C ALA A 157 9.04 -14.95 -7.12
N GLN A 158 8.34 -16.08 -6.99
CA GLN A 158 8.95 -17.36 -6.69
C GLN A 158 9.95 -17.79 -7.77
N MET A 159 9.58 -17.66 -9.05
CA MET A 159 10.48 -17.99 -10.16
C MET A 159 11.74 -17.12 -10.17
N ARG A 160 11.59 -15.80 -10.00
CA ARG A 160 12.73 -14.86 -9.96
C ARG A 160 13.66 -15.20 -8.80
N GLN A 161 13.11 -15.50 -7.63
CA GLN A 161 13.88 -15.92 -6.46
C GLN A 161 14.68 -17.21 -6.74
N GLN A 162 14.05 -18.22 -7.34
CA GLN A 162 14.71 -19.48 -7.72
C GLN A 162 15.82 -19.27 -8.75
N GLN A 163 15.66 -18.29 -9.64
CA GLN A 163 16.62 -17.95 -10.68
C GLN A 163 17.70 -16.95 -10.20
N ASN A 164 17.67 -16.53 -8.93
CA ASN A 164 18.49 -15.46 -8.39
C ASN A 164 18.42 -14.17 -9.23
N GLN A 165 17.22 -13.84 -9.70
CA GLN A 165 16.92 -12.63 -10.46
C GLN A 165 16.06 -11.69 -9.63
N GLN A 166 16.16 -10.40 -9.96
CA GLN A 166 15.31 -9.38 -9.34
C GLN A 166 13.89 -9.45 -9.93
N PHE A 167 12.89 -9.30 -9.06
CA PHE A 167 11.52 -9.05 -9.47
C PHE A 167 11.39 -7.65 -10.06
N LYS A 168 10.84 -7.51 -11.26
CA LYS A 168 10.77 -6.23 -11.98
C LYS A 168 9.37 -5.65 -11.90
N PHE A 169 9.25 -4.47 -11.29
CA PHE A 169 8.05 -3.64 -11.35
C PHE A 169 8.20 -2.56 -12.42
N ALA A 170 7.15 -2.30 -13.19
CA ALA A 170 6.98 -1.09 -13.99
C ALA A 170 5.98 -0.16 -13.32
N CYS A 171 6.20 1.15 -13.39
CA CYS A 171 5.21 2.14 -12.96
C CYS A 171 5.23 3.33 -13.91
N PHE A 172 4.15 3.59 -14.64
CA PHE A 172 4.10 4.80 -15.47
C PHE A 172 4.09 6.05 -14.60
N ALA A 173 4.99 6.97 -14.93
CA ALA A 173 4.89 8.35 -14.52
C ALA A 173 4.47 9.17 -15.75
N CYS A 174 3.28 9.76 -15.70
CA CYS A 174 2.82 10.67 -16.72
C CYS A 174 3.74 11.89 -16.77
N LEU A 175 4.05 12.34 -17.99
CA LEU A 175 4.71 13.62 -18.21
C LEU A 175 3.70 14.75 -18.06
N ASP A 176 4.08 15.78 -17.31
CA ASP A 176 3.29 16.99 -17.15
C ASP A 176 3.64 18.05 -18.22
N PHE A 177 3.54 17.65 -19.49
CA PHE A 177 3.91 18.49 -20.62
C PHE A 177 2.89 18.19 -21.73
N LYS A 178 2.10 19.13 -22.26
CA LYS A 178 2.46 20.50 -22.66
C LYS A 178 1.26 21.44 -22.75
N CYS A 179 1.52 22.70 -22.42
CA CYS A 179 0.87 23.87 -23.01
C CYS A 179 1.92 24.56 -23.89
N VAL A 180 1.66 24.72 -25.19
CA VAL A 180 2.47 25.60 -26.06
C VAL A 180 1.51 26.55 -26.76
N VAL A 181 1.72 27.85 -26.57
CA VAL A 181 1.05 28.89 -27.36
C VAL A 181 1.83 29.05 -28.66
N GLN A 182 1.20 28.77 -29.80
CA GLN A 182 1.77 29.06 -31.12
C GLN A 182 0.88 30.10 -31.82
N ASN A 183 1.48 31.20 -32.27
CA ASN A 183 0.83 32.25 -33.09
C ASN A 183 -0.40 32.95 -32.46
N ASN A 184 -0.35 33.36 -31.19
CA ASN A 184 -1.47 34.04 -30.48
C ASN A 184 -2.82 33.28 -30.51
N ARG A 185 -2.80 32.00 -30.87
CA ARG A 185 -3.94 31.10 -30.70
C ARG A 185 -3.72 30.33 -29.39
N PRO A 186 -4.65 30.40 -28.45
CA PRO A 186 -4.55 29.57 -27.26
C PRO A 186 -4.80 28.12 -27.69
N PHE A 187 -3.77 27.28 -27.53
CA PHE A 187 -3.89 25.83 -27.63
C PHE A 187 -4.11 25.29 -26.23
N TYR A 188 -5.22 24.58 -26.03
CA TYR A 188 -5.65 24.14 -24.72
C TYR A 188 -5.60 22.62 -24.64
N TYR A 189 -4.85 22.08 -23.66
CA TYR A 189 -4.91 20.64 -23.36
C TYR A 189 -4.95 20.34 -21.87
N LEU A 190 -5.79 19.35 -21.58
CA LEU A 190 -6.04 18.67 -20.31
C LEU A 190 -4.76 18.08 -19.73
N GLY A 191 -4.25 18.68 -18.66
CA GLY A 191 -3.28 18.07 -17.77
C GLY A 191 -3.95 17.07 -16.82
N GLN A 192 -3.32 15.91 -16.61
CA GLN A 192 -3.52 15.14 -15.38
C GLN A 192 -2.70 15.81 -14.28
N GLU A 193 -3.32 16.76 -13.58
CA GLU A 193 -2.77 17.31 -12.34
C GLU A 193 -2.85 16.27 -11.20
N GLU A 194 -1.90 16.38 -10.27
CA GLU A 194 -1.75 15.71 -8.96
C GLU A 194 -0.95 14.40 -8.86
N ASN A 195 -0.69 13.65 -9.94
CA ASN A 195 0.01 12.34 -9.84
C ASN A 195 1.52 12.34 -10.13
N ARG A 196 2.24 13.39 -9.74
CA ARG A 196 3.70 13.41 -9.87
C ARG A 196 4.34 12.65 -8.70
N LEU A 197 5.28 11.74 -8.97
CA LEU A 197 6.22 11.20 -7.96
C LEU A 197 7.02 12.31 -7.25
N GLU A 198 7.00 13.52 -7.80
CA GLU A 198 7.55 14.73 -7.19
C GLU A 198 6.65 15.35 -6.10
N THR A 199 5.37 14.96 -6.02
CA THR A 199 4.50 15.38 -4.92
C THR A 199 4.99 14.73 -3.62
N PRO A 200 5.02 15.47 -2.50
CA PRO A 200 5.46 14.92 -1.23
C PRO A 200 4.67 13.66 -0.80
N ARG A 201 3.40 13.57 -1.18
CA ARG A 201 2.53 12.43 -0.85
C ARG A 201 2.97 11.16 -1.59
N LEU A 202 3.12 11.23 -2.92
CA LEU A 202 3.55 10.08 -3.71
C LEU A 202 4.99 9.70 -3.37
N TYR A 203 5.89 10.67 -3.24
CA TYR A 203 7.27 10.42 -2.81
C TYR A 203 7.35 9.62 -1.50
N ARG A 204 6.63 10.07 -0.46
CA ARG A 204 6.58 9.36 0.84
C ARG A 204 5.96 7.98 0.72
N LYS A 205 4.87 7.83 -0.05
CA LYS A 205 4.25 6.52 -0.26
C LYS A 205 5.22 5.58 -0.98
N THR A 206 5.93 6.05 -2.01
CA THR A 206 6.97 5.25 -2.69
C THR A 206 8.08 4.85 -1.72
N GLN A 207 8.56 5.74 -0.85
CA GLN A 207 9.54 5.38 0.20
C GLN A 207 9.03 4.30 1.15
N THR A 208 7.78 4.40 1.60
CA THR A 208 7.15 3.37 2.44
C THR A 208 7.04 2.04 1.71
N LEU A 209 6.62 2.05 0.44
CA LEU A 209 6.51 0.86 -0.40
C LEU A 209 7.86 0.19 -0.62
N THR A 210 8.89 0.95 -1.00
CA THR A 210 10.23 0.39 -1.20
C THR A 210 10.81 -0.16 0.10
N SER A 211 10.56 0.50 1.23
CA SER A 211 11.00 0.01 2.54
C SER A 211 10.31 -1.31 2.91
N ALA A 212 8.99 -1.41 2.68
CA ALA A 212 8.23 -2.63 2.92
C ALA A 212 8.70 -3.78 2.02
N LEU A 213 8.92 -3.52 0.72
CA LEU A 213 9.44 -4.51 -0.23
C LEU A 213 10.84 -4.99 0.16
N SER A 214 11.73 -4.08 0.57
CA SER A 214 13.09 -4.45 0.99
C SER A 214 13.10 -5.36 2.23
N GLN A 215 12.11 -5.25 3.11
CA GLN A 215 11.97 -6.11 4.29
C GLN A 215 11.49 -7.54 3.94
N THR A 216 10.97 -7.77 2.74
CA THR A 216 10.52 -9.11 2.32
C THR A 216 11.67 -10.05 2.05
N GLY A 217 12.88 -9.55 1.79
CA GLY A 217 14.02 -10.36 1.33
C GLY A 217 13.94 -10.80 -0.14
N ILE A 218 12.90 -10.42 -0.88
CA ILE A 218 12.83 -10.59 -2.33
C ILE A 218 13.56 -9.42 -3.00
N ALA A 219 14.61 -9.73 -3.77
CA ALA A 219 15.31 -8.72 -4.55
C ALA A 219 14.39 -8.16 -5.64
N TYR A 220 14.30 -6.84 -5.78
CA TYR A 220 13.43 -6.19 -6.74
C TYR A 220 14.09 -4.96 -7.39
N ASN A 221 13.52 -4.58 -8.54
CA ASN A 221 13.75 -3.31 -9.20
C ASN A 221 12.40 -2.68 -9.57
N LEU A 222 12.25 -1.38 -9.33
CA LEU A 222 11.09 -0.58 -9.70
C LEU A 222 11.52 0.43 -10.76
N ASP A 223 11.15 0.18 -12.02
CA ASP A 223 11.37 1.12 -13.10
C ASP A 223 10.17 2.07 -13.20
N ILE A 224 10.43 3.35 -12.95
CA ILE A 224 9.50 4.42 -13.31
C ILE A 224 9.61 4.63 -14.82
N LEU A 225 8.50 4.45 -15.52
CA LEU A 225 8.40 4.57 -16.97
C LEU A 225 7.93 5.97 -17.33
N LEU A 226 8.79 6.73 -17.98
CA LEU A 226 8.47 8.07 -18.47
C LEU A 226 7.92 7.97 -19.89
N ALA A 227 6.67 8.39 -20.11
CA ALA A 227 6.03 8.38 -21.43
C ALA A 227 6.58 9.48 -22.37
N ASP A 228 7.88 9.41 -22.69
CA ASP A 228 8.67 10.43 -23.37
C ASP A 228 8.28 10.70 -24.83
N ASN A 229 7.99 9.64 -25.58
CA ASN A 229 7.52 9.74 -26.95
C ASN A 229 6.72 8.50 -27.30
N ASP A 230 5.40 8.62 -27.37
CA ASP A 230 4.55 7.56 -27.85
C ASP A 230 4.04 7.91 -29.26
N PRO A 231 4.30 7.07 -30.27
CA PRO A 231 3.98 7.36 -31.67
C PRO A 231 2.47 7.42 -31.96
N PHE A 232 1.62 6.89 -31.08
CA PHE A 232 0.16 6.91 -31.25
C PHE A 232 -0.53 7.92 -30.38
N ASP A 233 0.23 8.55 -29.48
CA ASP A 233 -0.26 9.68 -28.75
C ASP A 233 -0.67 10.76 -29.76
N ILE A 234 -1.90 11.25 -29.65
CA ILE A 234 -2.41 12.33 -30.50
C ILE A 234 -1.53 13.57 -30.37
N TYR A 235 -0.84 13.71 -29.25
CA TYR A 235 0.11 14.79 -29.05
C TYR A 235 1.31 14.64 -29.97
N SER A 236 1.79 13.43 -30.32
CA SER A 236 3.05 13.22 -31.07
C SER A 236 3.09 13.93 -32.44
N GLU A 237 1.95 14.01 -33.13
CA GLU A 237 1.77 14.78 -34.37
C GLU A 237 1.93 16.31 -34.13
N TRP A 238 1.68 16.77 -32.91
CA TRP A 238 1.77 18.15 -32.44
C TRP A 238 3.02 18.41 -31.56
N LEU A 239 3.79 17.38 -31.21
CA LEU A 239 4.99 17.42 -30.35
C LEU A 239 6.30 17.65 -31.12
N THR A 240 6.25 17.97 -32.41
CA THR A 240 7.40 17.98 -33.33
C THR A 240 8.42 19.11 -33.10
N ASN A 241 8.28 19.93 -32.04
CA ASN A 241 9.19 21.03 -31.75
C ASN A 241 10.38 20.60 -30.87
N SER A 242 11.59 21.03 -31.24
CA SER A 242 12.85 20.74 -30.57
C SER A 242 12.88 21.09 -29.06
N ASP A 243 12.15 22.13 -28.65
CA ASP A 243 12.05 22.58 -27.25
C ASP A 243 11.50 21.52 -26.29
N GLN A 244 10.67 20.60 -26.79
CA GLN A 244 10.00 19.62 -25.97
C GLN A 244 10.87 18.42 -25.61
N LYS A 245 11.73 17.97 -26.54
CA LYS A 245 12.74 16.94 -26.24
C LYS A 245 13.68 17.41 -25.14
N SER A 246 14.05 18.70 -25.19
CA SER A 246 14.83 19.35 -24.14
C SER A 246 14.08 19.35 -22.80
N ALA A 247 12.81 19.76 -22.77
CA ALA A 247 12.01 19.78 -21.53
C ALA A 247 11.85 18.39 -20.89
N ILE A 248 11.58 17.36 -21.69
CA ILE A 248 11.48 15.97 -21.23
C ILE A 248 12.82 15.49 -20.67
N SER A 249 13.93 15.80 -21.35
CA SER A 249 15.27 15.46 -20.88
C SER A 249 15.60 16.12 -19.54
N HIS A 250 15.25 17.40 -19.37
CA HIS A 250 15.43 18.10 -18.09
C HIS A 250 14.57 17.50 -16.98
N TYR A 251 13.32 17.14 -17.28
CA TYR A 251 12.43 16.48 -16.32
C TYR A 251 12.95 15.10 -15.92
N ALA A 252 13.38 14.29 -16.89
CA ALA A 252 13.97 12.98 -16.66
C ALA A 252 15.23 13.06 -15.78
N ALA A 253 16.11 14.04 -16.02
CA ALA A 253 17.31 14.25 -15.21
C ALA A 253 16.96 14.57 -13.75
N ARG A 254 16.01 15.50 -13.52
CA ARG A 254 15.52 15.83 -12.18
C ARG A 254 14.87 14.63 -11.49
N LEU A 255 14.05 13.88 -12.22
CA LEU A 255 13.34 12.72 -11.67
C LEU A 255 14.33 11.62 -11.28
N ARG A 256 15.35 11.32 -12.10
CA ARG A 256 16.44 10.38 -11.75
C ARG A 256 17.12 10.75 -10.43
N GLN A 257 17.46 12.02 -10.24
CA GLN A 257 18.08 12.49 -9.00
C GLN A 257 17.17 12.23 -7.79
N LYS A 258 15.86 12.50 -7.91
CA LYS A 258 14.89 12.26 -6.83
C LYS A 258 14.71 10.78 -6.54
N LEU A 259 14.58 9.94 -7.55
CA LEU A 259 14.40 8.50 -7.38
C LEU A 259 15.62 7.83 -6.73
N GLY A 260 16.83 8.27 -7.08
CA GLY A 260 18.06 7.81 -6.44
C GLY A 260 18.11 8.10 -4.93
N ASN A 261 17.40 9.12 -4.45
CA ASN A 261 17.28 9.43 -3.02
C ASN A 261 16.21 8.57 -2.30
N ILE A 262 15.35 7.86 -3.03
CA ILE A 262 14.33 6.96 -2.45
C ILE A 262 14.95 5.61 -2.12
N SER A 263 15.56 4.96 -3.12
CA SER A 263 16.16 3.64 -2.99
C SER A 263 17.01 3.32 -4.24
N PRO A 264 18.12 2.59 -4.11
CA PRO A 264 18.91 2.13 -5.26
C PRO A 264 18.14 1.15 -6.17
N SER A 265 17.06 0.55 -5.68
CA SER A 265 16.16 -0.33 -6.44
C SER A 265 15.11 0.43 -7.25
N VAL A 266 15.18 1.77 -7.32
CA VAL A 266 14.22 2.58 -8.09
C VAL A 266 14.95 3.29 -9.22
N GLY A 267 14.57 2.94 -10.45
CA GLY A 267 15.14 3.47 -11.68
C GLY A 267 14.16 4.37 -12.44
N LEU A 268 14.69 5.08 -13.44
CA LEU A 268 13.89 5.75 -14.47
C LEU A 268 14.27 5.18 -15.84
N LYS A 269 13.27 4.73 -16.60
CA LYS A 269 13.40 4.38 -18.01
C LYS A 269 12.47 5.22 -18.86
N LEU A 270 12.87 5.51 -20.07
CA LEU A 270 11.99 6.11 -21.05
C LEU A 270 11.11 5.02 -21.66
N TRP A 271 9.84 5.33 -21.91
CA TRP A 271 8.92 4.37 -22.53
C TRP A 271 9.41 3.99 -23.93
N SER A 272 9.94 4.95 -24.69
CA SER A 272 10.52 4.69 -26.00
C SER A 272 11.67 3.65 -25.96
N GLU A 273 12.48 3.64 -24.90
CA GLU A 273 13.56 2.65 -24.71
C GLU A 273 12.99 1.24 -24.53
N VAL A 274 11.93 1.11 -23.73
CA VAL A 274 11.25 -0.16 -23.44
C VAL A 274 10.43 -0.66 -24.63
N GLN A 275 9.77 0.25 -25.34
CA GLN A 275 8.84 -0.04 -26.43
C GLN A 275 9.56 -0.31 -27.76
N SER A 276 10.71 0.32 -28.01
CA SER A 276 11.42 0.24 -29.30
C SER A 276 11.73 -1.18 -29.79
N PRO A 277 12.10 -2.18 -28.96
CA PRO A 277 12.35 -3.54 -29.43
C PRO A 277 11.06 -4.24 -29.93
N TYR A 278 9.90 -3.72 -29.52
CA TYR A 278 8.58 -4.27 -29.80
C TYR A 278 7.79 -3.42 -30.80
N GLN A 279 8.44 -2.52 -31.54
CA GLN A 279 7.74 -1.53 -32.35
C GLN A 279 6.71 -2.15 -33.31
N ALA A 280 7.10 -3.16 -34.09
CA ALA A 280 6.17 -3.82 -35.02
C ALA A 280 4.93 -4.40 -34.30
N GLN A 281 5.13 -5.06 -33.17
CA GLN A 281 4.05 -5.57 -32.35
C GLN A 281 3.18 -4.43 -31.79
N TYR A 282 3.79 -3.36 -31.30
CA TYR A 282 3.07 -2.22 -30.72
C TYR A 282 2.12 -1.58 -31.73
N TYR A 283 2.57 -1.41 -32.98
CA TYR A 283 1.73 -0.94 -34.09
C TYR A 283 0.58 -1.88 -34.40
N GLN A 284 0.84 -3.18 -34.44
CA GLN A 284 -0.20 -4.18 -34.70
C GLN A 284 -1.26 -4.19 -33.59
N ASP A 285 -0.83 -4.24 -32.33
CA ASP A 285 -1.69 -4.30 -31.15
C ASP A 285 -2.53 -3.01 -31.04
N PHE A 286 -1.93 -1.84 -31.30
CA PHE A 286 -2.64 -0.57 -31.36
C PHE A 286 -3.74 -0.58 -32.43
N ASN A 287 -3.41 -0.95 -33.67
CA ASN A 287 -4.38 -0.96 -34.77
C ASN A 287 -5.52 -1.95 -34.52
N ALA A 288 -5.21 -3.12 -33.96
CA ALA A 288 -6.19 -4.11 -33.57
C ALA A 288 -7.14 -3.56 -32.49
N ALA A 289 -6.60 -2.96 -31.42
CA ALA A 289 -7.40 -2.35 -30.36
C ALA A 289 -8.23 -1.16 -30.85
N TYR A 290 -7.68 -0.35 -31.77
CA TYR A 290 -8.38 0.81 -32.33
C TYR A 290 -9.55 0.40 -33.22
N THR A 291 -9.38 -0.65 -34.01
CA THR A 291 -10.42 -1.15 -34.93
C THR A 291 -11.54 -1.89 -34.20
N SER A 292 -11.24 -2.50 -33.05
CA SER A 292 -12.20 -3.28 -32.24
C SER A 292 -12.65 -2.56 -30.97
N LEU A 293 -12.42 -1.25 -30.88
CA LEU A 293 -12.55 -0.50 -29.64
C LEU A 293 -13.93 -0.60 -28.98
N ASP A 294 -14.98 -0.48 -29.79
CA ASP A 294 -16.36 -0.54 -29.30
C ASP A 294 -16.70 -1.92 -28.74
N LEU A 295 -16.07 -2.99 -29.26
CA LEU A 295 -16.20 -4.35 -28.72
C LEU A 295 -15.39 -4.53 -27.43
N LEU A 296 -14.27 -3.84 -27.30
CA LEU A 296 -13.34 -3.98 -26.18
C LEU A 296 -13.81 -3.25 -24.91
N VAL A 297 -14.37 -2.05 -25.04
CA VAL A 297 -14.76 -1.23 -23.87
C VAL A 297 -16.22 -0.76 -23.88
N GLY A 298 -16.95 -0.97 -24.99
CA GLY A 298 -18.32 -0.50 -25.15
C GLY A 298 -18.42 0.98 -25.56
N GLU A 299 -19.48 1.30 -26.30
CA GLU A 299 -19.73 2.67 -26.79
C GLU A 299 -19.92 3.68 -25.65
N ASP A 300 -20.64 3.28 -24.59
CA ASP A 300 -20.89 4.11 -23.41
C ASP A 300 -19.62 4.62 -22.73
N TYR A 301 -18.57 3.79 -22.74
CA TYR A 301 -17.28 4.14 -22.16
C TYR A 301 -16.63 5.28 -22.95
N ILE A 302 -16.59 5.15 -24.28
CA ILE A 302 -16.00 6.14 -25.17
C ILE A 302 -16.77 7.46 -25.05
N GLN A 303 -18.11 7.41 -25.05
CA GLN A 303 -18.95 8.60 -24.87
C GLN A 303 -18.75 9.27 -23.51
N SER A 304 -18.55 8.50 -22.43
CA SER A 304 -18.20 9.04 -21.10
C SER A 304 -16.83 9.72 -21.12
N SER A 305 -15.85 9.10 -21.78
CA SER A 305 -14.49 9.63 -21.95
C SER A 305 -14.48 10.94 -22.75
N ILE A 306 -15.31 11.05 -23.79
CA ILE A 306 -15.50 12.27 -24.59
C ILE A 306 -16.15 13.37 -23.74
N ARG A 307 -17.27 13.06 -23.05
CA ARG A 307 -17.98 14.02 -22.19
C ARG A 307 -17.07 14.63 -21.12
N ARG A 308 -16.22 13.83 -20.46
CA ARG A 308 -15.26 14.33 -19.47
C ARG A 308 -14.26 15.33 -20.05
N ARG A 309 -13.81 15.10 -21.29
CA ARG A 309 -12.87 16.00 -21.98
C ARG A 309 -13.57 17.30 -22.37
N LEU A 310 -14.75 17.22 -22.96
CA LEU A 310 -15.57 18.38 -23.32
C LEU A 310 -15.88 19.27 -22.10
N ALA A 311 -16.27 18.66 -20.98
CA ALA A 311 -16.55 19.39 -19.74
C ALA A 311 -15.34 20.19 -19.22
N TYR A 312 -14.11 19.81 -19.56
CA TYR A 312 -12.92 20.59 -19.22
C TYR A 312 -12.72 21.79 -20.14
N PHE A 313 -12.97 21.64 -21.46
CA PHE A 313 -12.97 22.78 -22.38
C PHE A 313 -14.00 23.83 -21.96
N ASP A 314 -15.18 23.38 -21.52
CA ASP A 314 -16.21 24.26 -20.98
C ASP A 314 -15.72 25.01 -19.71
N LYS A 315 -15.01 24.32 -18.79
CA LYS A 315 -14.40 24.95 -17.60
C LYS A 315 -13.34 26.01 -17.95
N LEU A 316 -12.65 25.85 -19.07
CA LEU A 316 -11.67 26.82 -19.57
C LEU A 316 -12.31 27.97 -20.36
N GLY A 317 -13.64 27.98 -20.52
CA GLY A 317 -14.37 29.01 -21.27
C GLY A 317 -14.20 28.89 -22.78
N ILE A 318 -13.80 27.72 -23.27
CA ILE A 318 -13.56 27.46 -24.70
C ILE A 318 -14.87 26.99 -25.31
N LYS A 319 -15.30 27.64 -26.38
CA LYS A 319 -16.54 27.28 -27.06
C LYS A 319 -16.42 25.91 -27.72
N THR A 320 -17.20 24.94 -27.25
CA THR A 320 -17.32 23.62 -27.86
C THR A 320 -17.91 23.72 -29.28
N ASP A 321 -17.13 23.34 -30.29
CA ASP A 321 -17.53 23.25 -31.70
C ASP A 321 -17.26 21.85 -32.27
N ALA A 322 -17.59 21.64 -33.56
CA ALA A 322 -17.44 20.35 -34.22
C ALA A 322 -15.98 19.85 -34.27
N GLU A 323 -15.01 20.77 -34.31
CA GLU A 323 -13.59 20.42 -34.31
C GLU A 323 -13.15 19.93 -32.93
N ILE A 324 -13.55 20.61 -31.86
CA ILE A 324 -13.26 20.20 -30.47
C ILE A 324 -13.89 18.85 -30.16
N ILE A 325 -15.13 18.61 -30.60
CA ILE A 325 -15.81 17.31 -30.44
C ILE A 325 -15.00 16.20 -31.14
N ARG A 326 -14.56 16.44 -32.37
CA ARG A 326 -13.75 15.48 -33.14
C ARG A 326 -12.40 15.20 -32.46
N ILE A 327 -11.73 16.22 -31.92
CA ILE A 327 -10.47 16.06 -31.18
C ILE A 327 -10.70 15.22 -29.92
N CYS A 328 -11.78 15.48 -29.17
CA CYS A 328 -12.11 14.72 -27.97
C CYS A 328 -12.40 13.25 -28.28
N ASP A 329 -13.14 12.96 -29.36
CA ASP A 329 -13.41 11.61 -29.85
C ASP A 329 -12.11 10.88 -30.22
N LEU A 330 -11.30 11.46 -31.09
CA LEU A 330 -10.03 10.86 -31.51
C LEU A 330 -9.09 10.61 -30.33
N THR A 331 -8.98 11.57 -29.41
CA THR A 331 -8.15 11.43 -28.21
C THR A 331 -8.67 10.31 -27.30
N ALA A 332 -9.98 10.24 -27.08
CA ALA A 332 -10.58 9.20 -26.26
C ALA A 332 -10.29 7.81 -26.83
N LYS A 333 -10.46 7.65 -28.14
CA LYS A 333 -10.24 6.38 -28.84
C LYS A 333 -8.76 5.98 -28.84
N ARG A 334 -7.88 6.90 -29.27
CA ARG A 334 -6.43 6.66 -29.30
C ARG A 334 -5.87 6.31 -27.92
N ASN A 335 -6.26 7.00 -26.85
CA ASN A 335 -5.74 6.70 -25.51
C ASN A 335 -6.09 5.29 -25.04
N VAL A 336 -7.32 4.84 -25.28
CA VAL A 336 -7.73 3.48 -24.88
C VAL A 336 -6.94 2.43 -25.67
N SER A 337 -6.83 2.61 -26.99
CA SER A 337 -6.06 1.70 -27.85
C SER A 337 -4.58 1.69 -27.50
N LEU A 338 -4.02 2.85 -27.18
CA LEU A 338 -2.64 3.03 -26.74
C LEU A 338 -2.39 2.25 -25.44
N TYR A 339 -3.20 2.46 -24.41
CA TYR A 339 -3.03 1.73 -23.14
C TYR A 339 -3.21 0.22 -23.33
N ALA A 340 -4.18 -0.22 -24.15
CA ALA A 340 -4.36 -1.64 -24.46
C ALA A 340 -3.14 -2.25 -25.14
N ALA A 341 -2.52 -1.53 -26.09
CA ALA A 341 -1.33 -1.97 -26.81
C ALA A 341 -0.06 -2.01 -25.94
N GLN A 342 0.00 -1.23 -24.87
CA GLN A 342 1.13 -1.27 -23.93
C GLN A 342 1.17 -2.57 -23.11
N GLY A 343 0.00 -3.14 -22.79
CA GLY A 343 -0.15 -4.32 -21.94
C GLY A 343 0.74 -5.50 -22.32
N PRO A 344 0.69 -5.99 -23.57
CA PRO A 344 1.52 -7.10 -24.03
C PRO A 344 3.03 -6.87 -23.85
N ILE A 345 3.51 -5.63 -24.06
CA ILE A 345 4.93 -5.28 -23.87
C ILE A 345 5.28 -5.28 -22.39
N LEU A 346 4.45 -4.64 -21.56
CA LEU A 346 4.65 -4.61 -20.11
C LEU A 346 4.69 -6.00 -19.50
N ASN A 347 3.84 -6.91 -19.98
CA ASN A 347 3.79 -8.28 -19.51
C ASN A 347 5.05 -9.09 -19.84
N LYS A 348 5.77 -8.72 -20.91
CA LYS A 348 7.03 -9.36 -21.31
C LYS A 348 8.24 -8.80 -20.55
N GLU A 349 8.26 -7.49 -20.35
CA GLU A 349 9.40 -6.78 -19.77
C GLU A 349 9.41 -6.77 -18.23
N TYR A 350 8.22 -6.83 -17.61
CA TYR A 350 8.04 -6.69 -16.18
C TYR A 350 7.24 -7.84 -15.57
N ASP A 351 7.49 -8.09 -14.30
CA ASP A 351 6.81 -9.13 -13.54
C ASP A 351 5.49 -8.62 -12.95
N ALA A 352 5.39 -7.33 -12.63
CA ALA A 352 4.12 -6.68 -12.30
C ALA A 352 4.11 -5.20 -12.71
N LEU A 353 2.95 -4.72 -13.12
CA LEU A 353 2.68 -3.31 -13.38
C LEU A 353 2.10 -2.65 -12.13
N ILE A 354 2.55 -1.44 -11.84
CA ILE A 354 2.02 -0.57 -10.80
C ILE A 354 1.30 0.59 -11.49
N ILE A 355 0.07 0.88 -11.05
CA ILE A 355 -0.71 2.00 -11.59
C ILE A 355 -0.88 3.08 -10.52
N SER A 356 -0.51 4.31 -10.91
CA SER A 356 -0.66 5.54 -10.13
C SER A 356 -1.50 6.56 -10.92
N ASP A 357 -2.77 6.23 -11.14
CA ASP A 357 -3.76 7.05 -11.86
C ASP A 357 -4.95 7.35 -10.93
N PRO A 358 -5.69 8.47 -11.11
CA PRO A 358 -6.87 8.79 -10.30
C PRO A 358 -7.97 7.72 -10.34
N ASP A 359 -8.01 6.91 -11.41
CA ASP A 359 -8.90 5.75 -11.52
C ASP A 359 -8.09 4.51 -11.95
N PRO A 360 -7.31 3.93 -11.01
CA PRO A 360 -6.25 3.00 -11.35
C PRO A 360 -6.80 1.65 -11.81
N THR A 361 -7.94 1.22 -11.26
CA THR A 361 -8.58 -0.06 -11.66
C THR A 361 -9.15 0.01 -13.08
N ARG A 362 -9.68 1.17 -13.50
CA ARG A 362 -10.14 1.37 -14.87
C ARG A 362 -8.98 1.32 -15.85
N LEU A 363 -7.87 2.00 -15.54
CA LEU A 363 -6.69 1.98 -16.41
C LEU A 363 -6.09 0.55 -16.49
N GLY A 364 -6.04 -0.16 -15.36
CA GLY A 364 -5.58 -1.56 -15.33
C GLY A 364 -6.41 -2.48 -16.22
N LYS A 365 -7.74 -2.36 -16.19
CA LYS A 365 -8.63 -3.10 -17.09
C LYS A 365 -8.29 -2.85 -18.56
N ILE A 366 -8.07 -1.59 -18.95
CA ILE A 366 -7.73 -1.23 -20.34
C ILE A 366 -6.39 -1.85 -20.74
N GLN A 367 -5.37 -1.72 -19.88
CA GLN A 367 -4.04 -2.28 -20.16
C GLN A 367 -4.04 -3.81 -20.23
N SER A 368 -5.00 -4.48 -19.60
CA SER A 368 -5.17 -5.93 -19.72
C SER A 368 -6.05 -6.40 -20.88
N LEU A 369 -6.64 -5.51 -21.69
CA LEU A 369 -7.56 -5.91 -22.77
C LEU A 369 -6.94 -6.90 -23.77
N LEU A 370 -5.70 -6.65 -24.18
CA LEU A 370 -4.94 -7.53 -25.08
C LEU A 370 -4.07 -8.54 -24.34
N CYS A 371 -4.00 -8.44 -23.01
CA CYS A 371 -3.20 -9.32 -22.18
C CYS A 371 -3.90 -9.53 -20.81
N PRO A 372 -4.93 -10.40 -20.73
CA PRO A 372 -5.73 -10.57 -19.53
C PRO A 372 -4.92 -11.01 -18.30
N ASP A 373 -3.83 -11.75 -18.53
CA ASP A 373 -2.92 -12.25 -17.49
C ASP A 373 -1.91 -11.21 -17.00
N LEU A 374 -1.93 -9.97 -17.52
CA LEU A 374 -1.06 -8.90 -17.07
C LEU A 374 -1.21 -8.69 -15.55
N PRO A 375 -0.15 -8.87 -14.75
CA PRO A 375 -0.23 -8.70 -13.31
C PRO A 375 -0.18 -7.21 -12.94
N ILE A 376 -1.17 -6.72 -12.18
CA ILE A 376 -1.29 -5.29 -11.86
C ILE A 376 -1.53 -5.09 -10.36
N TRP A 377 -0.73 -4.23 -9.75
CA TRP A 377 -0.80 -3.84 -8.35
C TRP A 377 -1.17 -2.36 -8.21
N TYR A 378 -1.99 -2.05 -7.20
CA TYR A 378 -2.59 -0.73 -7.01
C TYR A 378 -2.24 -0.10 -5.65
N PRO A 379 -0.96 0.19 -5.37
CA PRO A 379 -0.53 0.70 -4.08
C PRO A 379 -0.76 2.21 -3.88
N TYR A 380 -1.17 2.93 -4.91
CA TYR A 380 -1.43 4.37 -4.87
C TYR A 380 -2.94 4.63 -4.83
N SER A 381 -3.35 5.67 -4.08
CA SER A 381 -4.77 5.96 -3.79
C SER A 381 -5.47 6.83 -4.86
N GLY A 382 -4.82 7.04 -6.01
CA GLY A 382 -5.27 7.99 -7.01
C GLY A 382 -4.87 9.43 -6.70
#